data_AF-A0A4Q3UXW5-F1
#
_entry.id   AF-A0A4Q3UXW5-F1
#
_cell.length_a   1.000
_cell.length_b   1.000
_cell.length_c   1.000
_cell.angle_alpha   90.00
_cell.angle_beta   90.00
_cell.angle_gamma   90.00
#
_symmetry.space_group_name_H-M   'P 1'
#
loop_
_entity.id
_entity.type
_entity.pdbx_description
1 polymer ?
#
loop_
_entity_poly.entity_id
_entity_poly.type
_entity_poly.pdbx_seq_one_letter_code
_entity_poly.pdbx_strand_id
1 'polypeptide(L)'
;MTLLAALLTLQQGAFQFSETVLPDAAGKPSNLFINQMNGKRVGGPKFSPRSFGTPPRKLEFEWLTAGFVEGIEGPEQRDLRFRVYSQTRKETGDPSFNVMRMLLRLWSTTRYEYGLEHNPTYNGGLVDVYLCDEGKPGGEQRFDVDDQQRPPAKVNTIYIYDIPSFTDPIEMAREVAHEYGHAVLPPVGGFKQPEDWANGYLGEKIYLRRYSREIAAGRLWSPDVMGADPGKLAAWVAKNVDPVTDAVALRGPRMDLLKTSGKASMDAYLGVALWMEEAYGARLFARSAKLNGMADVTGYMESVQLAVSEPDRIEVTIPARYSGKAIYLPVGKAKVEGAEVLLRKDSWVKIQPKGGSVVIVNR
;
A
#
# COMPACT_ATOMS: atom_id res chain seq x y z
N MET A 1 -29.04 -23.29 -2.44
CA MET A 1 -29.59 -24.07 -1.31
C MET A 1 -28.47 -24.92 -0.74
N THR A 2 -28.05 -24.56 0.47
CA THR A 2 -27.54 -25.42 1.54
C THR A 2 -26.44 -26.43 1.21
N LEU A 3 -25.18 -26.09 1.52
CA LEU A 3 -24.20 -26.99 2.15
C LEU A 3 -22.87 -26.24 2.38
N LEU A 4 -22.68 -25.64 3.56
CA LEU A 4 -21.38 -25.56 4.29
C LEU A 4 -21.57 -24.92 5.68
N ALA A 5 -22.50 -25.44 6.46
CA ALA A 5 -22.67 -25.08 7.88
C ALA A 5 -22.79 -26.36 8.70
N ALA A 6 -21.74 -27.18 8.69
CA ALA A 6 -21.64 -28.35 9.56
C ALA A 6 -20.20 -28.89 9.57
N LEU A 7 -19.34 -28.31 10.41
CA LEU A 7 -18.23 -29.01 11.08
C LEU A 7 -17.59 -28.07 12.11
N LEU A 8 -18.34 -27.80 13.18
CA LEU A 8 -17.85 -27.15 14.39
C LEU A 8 -18.38 -27.90 15.62
N THR A 9 -18.18 -29.21 15.63
CA THR A 9 -18.33 -30.04 16.83
C THR A 9 -17.31 -31.17 16.78
N LEU A 10 -16.06 -30.85 17.11
CA LEU A 10 -15.02 -31.83 17.45
C LEU A 10 -14.09 -31.26 18.52
N GLN A 11 -14.26 -31.83 19.72
CA GLN A 11 -13.41 -31.84 20.90
C GLN A 11 -13.01 -30.51 21.58
N GLN A 12 -13.40 -30.43 22.85
CA GLN A 12 -12.98 -29.48 23.87
C GLN A 12 -11.46 -29.55 24.10
N GLY A 13 -10.71 -28.86 23.25
CA GLY A 13 -9.54 -28.08 23.64
C GLY A 13 -9.81 -26.69 23.07
N ALA A 14 -10.51 -25.84 23.83
CA ALA A 14 -11.01 -24.57 23.32
C ALA A 14 -9.84 -23.71 22.82
N PHE A 15 -9.73 -23.53 21.50
CA PHE A 15 -8.86 -22.53 20.92
C PHE A 15 -9.33 -21.17 21.43
N GLN A 16 -8.56 -20.58 22.33
CA GLN A 16 -8.84 -19.23 22.80
C GLN A 16 -8.34 -18.26 21.73
N PHE A 17 -9.23 -17.70 20.94
CA PHE A 17 -8.90 -16.55 20.10
C PHE A 17 -9.19 -15.27 20.88
N SER A 18 -8.27 -14.31 20.85
CA SER A 18 -8.60 -12.92 21.12
C SER A 18 -9.01 -12.27 19.80
N GLU A 19 -10.17 -11.62 19.82
CA GLU A 19 -10.64 -10.78 18.72
C GLU A 19 -10.42 -9.32 19.12
N THR A 20 -9.85 -8.53 18.20
CA THR A 20 -9.72 -7.09 18.34
C THR A 20 -10.36 -6.41 17.15
N VAL A 21 -11.36 -5.55 17.41
CA VAL A 21 -11.94 -4.67 16.39
C VAL A 21 -11.12 -3.39 16.36
N LEU A 22 -10.63 -3.00 15.19
CA LEU A 22 -9.92 -1.73 15.06
C LEU A 22 -10.92 -0.58 15.10
N PRO A 23 -10.60 0.55 15.76
CA PRO A 23 -11.46 1.73 15.73
C PRO A 23 -11.44 2.43 14.36
N ASP A 24 -12.53 3.08 13.97
CA ASP A 24 -12.60 4.04 12.87
C ASP A 24 -12.02 5.39 13.29
N ALA A 25 -12.07 6.39 12.40
CA ALA A 25 -11.57 7.74 12.67
C ALA A 25 -12.31 8.47 13.82
N ALA A 26 -13.52 8.04 14.18
CA ALA A 26 -14.30 8.58 15.29
C ALA A 26 -14.11 7.77 16.59
N GLY A 27 -13.21 6.78 16.60
CA GLY A 27 -13.01 5.89 17.73
C GLY A 27 -14.10 4.83 17.89
N LYS A 28 -15.03 4.71 16.94
CA LYS A 28 -16.07 3.67 16.94
C LYS A 28 -15.54 2.38 16.36
N PRO A 29 -16.14 1.21 16.64
CA PRO A 29 -15.76 -0.03 15.97
C PRO A 29 -15.80 0.13 14.44
N SER A 30 -14.70 -0.19 13.76
CA SER A 30 -14.64 -0.24 12.29
C SER A 30 -14.99 -1.63 11.77
N ASN A 31 -14.90 -1.80 10.46
CA ASN A 31 -15.10 -3.06 9.76
C ASN A 31 -13.82 -3.92 9.64
N LEU A 32 -12.82 -3.67 10.48
CA LEU A 32 -11.51 -4.34 10.46
C LEU A 32 -11.30 -5.13 11.76
N PHE A 33 -10.99 -6.41 11.64
CA PHE A 33 -10.92 -7.36 12.76
C PHE A 33 -9.60 -8.12 12.76
N ILE A 34 -9.00 -8.29 13.94
CA ILE A 34 -7.80 -9.08 14.15
C ILE A 34 -8.15 -10.24 15.07
N ASN A 35 -7.90 -11.47 14.62
CA ASN A 35 -8.00 -12.66 15.43
C ASN A 35 -6.59 -13.19 15.74
N GLN A 36 -6.22 -13.20 17.01
CA GLN A 36 -4.96 -13.75 17.49
C GLN A 36 -5.24 -15.03 18.30
N MET A 37 -4.57 -16.13 17.98
CA MET A 37 -4.86 -17.43 18.62
C MET A 37 -4.02 -17.64 19.88
N ASN A 38 -4.53 -17.51 21.10
CA ASN A 38 -3.78 -17.46 22.38
C ASN A 38 -3.08 -18.77 22.83
N GLY A 39 -2.75 -19.69 21.92
CA GLY A 39 -2.03 -20.94 22.24
C GLY A 39 -1.31 -21.51 21.01
N LYS A 40 -0.55 -22.60 21.18
CA LYS A 40 0.11 -23.29 20.05
C LYS A 40 -0.93 -23.79 19.06
N ARG A 41 -0.61 -23.71 17.76
CA ARG A 41 -1.50 -24.16 16.68
C ARG A 41 -1.73 -25.66 16.76
N VAL A 42 -2.99 -26.08 16.62
CA VAL A 42 -3.32 -27.49 16.37
C VAL A 42 -3.26 -27.72 14.86
N GLY A 43 -2.56 -28.76 14.43
CA GLY A 43 -2.31 -29.06 13.02
C GLY A 43 -0.85 -28.85 12.55
N GLY A 44 0.08 -28.62 13.47
CA GLY A 44 1.50 -28.42 13.17
C GLY A 44 1.84 -27.02 12.65
N PRO A 45 3.14 -26.70 12.49
CA PRO A 45 3.57 -25.41 11.98
C PRO A 45 3.15 -25.21 10.50
N LYS A 46 2.93 -23.95 10.11
CA LYS A 46 2.91 -23.60 8.68
C LYS A 46 4.36 -23.63 8.19
N PHE A 47 4.59 -24.22 7.03
CA PHE A 47 5.86 -24.09 6.33
C PHE A 47 5.78 -22.97 5.30
N SER A 48 6.86 -22.21 5.12
CA SER A 48 6.96 -21.23 4.04
C SER A 48 6.76 -21.91 2.68
N PRO A 49 6.01 -21.31 1.75
CA PRO A 49 5.93 -21.76 0.37
C PRO A 49 7.31 -21.86 -0.30
N ARG A 50 8.16 -20.85 -0.08
CA ARG A 50 9.56 -20.84 -0.55
C ARG A 50 10.50 -21.68 0.32
N SER A 51 11.63 -22.04 -0.27
CA SER A 51 12.79 -22.58 0.46
C SER A 51 13.88 -21.51 0.65
N PHE A 52 14.70 -21.68 1.68
CA PHE A 52 15.72 -20.76 2.15
C PHE A 52 17.07 -21.46 2.31
N GLY A 53 18.17 -20.70 2.19
CA GLY A 53 19.52 -21.16 2.52
C GLY A 53 20.13 -22.17 1.55
N THR A 54 21.28 -22.72 1.96
CA THR A 54 22.00 -23.79 1.25
C THR A 54 22.53 -24.78 2.29
N PRO A 55 22.01 -26.04 2.35
CA PRO A 55 21.00 -26.61 1.47
C PRO A 55 19.62 -25.95 1.64
N PRO A 56 18.76 -25.96 0.60
CA PRO A 56 17.42 -25.37 0.67
C PRO A 56 16.54 -26.05 1.73
N ARG A 57 15.88 -25.25 2.58
CA ARG A 57 14.88 -25.72 3.56
C ARG A 57 13.68 -24.79 3.65
N LYS A 58 12.49 -25.30 3.98
CA LYS A 58 11.34 -24.47 4.33
C LYS A 58 11.45 -24.00 5.78
N LEU A 59 11.07 -22.76 6.06
CA LEU A 59 10.97 -22.26 7.43
C LEU A 59 9.63 -22.66 8.04
N GLU A 60 9.64 -22.88 9.35
CA GLU A 60 8.48 -23.27 10.15
C GLU A 60 7.96 -22.09 10.97
N PHE A 61 6.64 -21.92 10.98
CA PHE A 61 5.94 -20.86 11.68
C PHE A 61 4.86 -21.46 12.58
N GLU A 62 5.06 -21.36 13.89
CA GLU A 62 4.15 -21.95 14.90
C GLU A 62 2.89 -21.12 15.11
N TRP A 63 2.93 -19.81 14.83
CA TRP A 63 1.90 -18.86 15.23
C TRP A 63 1.16 -18.25 14.04
N LEU A 64 -0.11 -17.90 14.24
CA LEU A 64 -0.96 -17.24 13.25
C LEU A 64 -1.72 -16.08 13.90
N THR A 65 -1.69 -14.95 13.21
CA THR A 65 -2.62 -13.83 13.38
C THR A 65 -3.43 -13.70 12.09
N ALA A 66 -4.75 -13.66 12.19
CA ALA A 66 -5.65 -13.58 11.03
C ALA A 66 -6.36 -12.22 10.98
N GLY A 67 -6.38 -11.61 9.80
CA GLY A 67 -6.97 -10.29 9.56
C GLY A 67 -8.21 -10.43 8.71
N PHE A 68 -9.35 -10.02 9.27
CA PHE A 68 -10.64 -10.06 8.60
C PHE A 68 -11.16 -8.66 8.35
N VAL A 69 -12.01 -8.56 7.34
CA VAL A 69 -12.79 -7.37 7.00
C VAL A 69 -14.25 -7.77 6.91
N GLU A 70 -15.17 -6.81 7.05
CA GLU A 70 -16.58 -7.04 6.76
C GLU A 70 -16.75 -7.55 5.32
N GLY A 71 -17.63 -8.54 5.16
CA GLY A 71 -17.79 -9.30 3.93
C GLY A 71 -18.26 -8.42 2.78
N ILE A 72 -17.64 -8.60 1.60
CA ILE A 72 -18.03 -7.85 0.40
C ILE A 72 -19.47 -8.20 -0.03
N GLU A 73 -19.91 -9.43 0.21
CA GLU A 73 -21.25 -9.91 -0.17
C GLU A 73 -22.33 -9.57 0.87
N GLY A 74 -21.94 -9.20 2.09
CA GLY A 74 -22.89 -8.79 3.12
C GLY A 74 -22.23 -8.47 4.46
N PRO A 75 -22.83 -7.54 5.24
CA PRO A 75 -22.26 -7.01 6.47
C PRO A 75 -22.12 -8.05 7.60
N GLU A 76 -22.89 -9.14 7.53
CA GLU A 76 -22.83 -10.24 8.51
C GLU A 76 -21.73 -11.26 8.23
N GLN A 77 -21.10 -11.19 7.05
CA GLN A 77 -19.98 -12.05 6.68
C GLN A 77 -18.65 -11.40 7.04
N ARG A 78 -17.60 -12.22 7.16
CA ARG A 78 -16.24 -11.75 7.36
C ARG A 78 -15.32 -12.38 6.33
N ASP A 79 -14.66 -11.53 5.56
CA ASP A 79 -13.69 -11.98 4.57
C ASP A 79 -12.29 -11.96 5.21
N LEU A 80 -11.63 -13.12 5.20
CA LEU A 80 -10.22 -13.18 5.52
C LEU A 80 -9.44 -12.46 4.41
N ARG A 81 -8.53 -11.55 4.77
CA ARG A 81 -7.67 -10.83 3.81
C ARG A 81 -6.18 -11.09 4.03
N PHE A 82 -5.79 -11.31 5.29
CA PHE A 82 -4.41 -11.52 5.66
C PHE A 82 -4.24 -12.68 6.62
N ARG A 83 -3.12 -13.37 6.48
CA ARG A 83 -2.61 -14.32 7.49
C ARG A 83 -1.16 -13.95 7.78
N VAL A 84 -0.87 -13.52 9.00
CA VAL A 84 0.50 -13.26 9.45
C VAL A 84 0.96 -14.46 10.26
N TYR A 85 1.91 -15.19 9.70
CA TYR A 85 2.60 -16.31 10.31
C TYR A 85 3.89 -15.81 10.97
N SER A 86 4.15 -16.22 12.21
CA SER A 86 5.38 -15.87 12.92
C SER A 86 6.04 -17.09 13.57
N GLN A 87 7.37 -17.05 13.65
CA GLN A 87 8.17 -18.08 14.33
C GLN A 87 8.15 -17.88 15.85
N THR A 88 8.13 -16.62 16.28
CA THR A 88 8.04 -16.21 17.69
C THR A 88 6.71 -15.53 18.01
N ARG A 89 6.40 -15.49 19.30
CA ARG A 89 5.28 -14.74 19.86
C ARG A 89 5.68 -14.03 21.15
N LYS A 90 5.16 -12.83 21.36
CA LYS A 90 5.29 -12.02 22.57
C LYS A 90 3.91 -11.78 23.17
N GLU A 91 3.82 -11.76 24.50
CA GLU A 91 2.57 -11.43 25.20
C GLU A 91 2.19 -9.95 25.00
N THR A 92 3.20 -9.08 24.96
CA THR A 92 3.04 -7.64 24.74
C THR A 92 3.92 -7.18 23.57
N GLY A 93 3.43 -6.24 22.78
CA GLY A 93 4.16 -5.69 21.64
C GLY A 93 4.50 -6.74 20.57
N ASP A 94 3.60 -7.70 20.34
CA ASP A 94 3.83 -8.74 19.35
C ASP A 94 3.93 -8.15 17.92
N PRO A 95 5.02 -8.41 17.18
CA PRO A 95 5.19 -7.91 15.82
C PRO A 95 4.07 -8.35 14.87
N SER A 96 3.54 -9.58 15.01
CA SER A 96 2.48 -10.09 14.14
C SER A 96 1.20 -9.28 14.28
N PHE A 97 0.88 -8.83 15.49
CA PHE A 97 -0.29 -8.00 15.76
C PHE A 97 -0.12 -6.61 15.14
N ASN A 98 1.04 -5.99 15.31
CA ASN A 98 1.33 -4.66 14.76
C ASN A 98 1.34 -4.67 13.23
N VAL A 99 1.99 -5.67 12.63
CA VAL A 99 2.00 -5.88 11.17
C VAL A 99 0.58 -6.09 10.67
N MET A 100 -0.21 -6.97 11.30
CA MET A 100 -1.60 -7.21 10.92
C MET A 100 -2.44 -5.93 10.97
N ARG A 101 -2.30 -5.15 12.05
CA ARG A 101 -3.03 -3.90 12.23
C ARG A 101 -2.75 -2.92 11.10
N MET A 102 -1.48 -2.72 10.76
CA MET A 102 -1.11 -1.84 9.65
C MET A 102 -1.63 -2.37 8.31
N LEU A 103 -1.49 -3.68 8.04
CA LEU A 103 -1.98 -4.29 6.79
C LEU A 103 -3.48 -4.09 6.57
N LEU A 104 -4.31 -4.20 7.62
CA LEU A 104 -5.75 -3.94 7.52
C LEU A 104 -6.06 -2.48 7.17
N ARG A 105 -5.27 -1.52 7.68
CA ARG A 105 -5.39 -0.11 7.29
C ARG A 105 -4.98 0.10 5.84
N LEU A 106 -3.87 -0.52 5.42
CA LEU A 106 -3.35 -0.43 4.06
C LEU A 106 -4.37 -1.00 3.08
N TRP A 107 -4.98 -2.14 3.39
CA TRP A 107 -6.08 -2.72 2.62
C TRP A 107 -7.28 -1.79 2.56
N SER A 108 -7.73 -1.25 3.70
CA SER A 108 -8.87 -0.33 3.74
C SER A 108 -8.64 0.89 2.83
N THR A 109 -7.43 1.47 2.89
CA THR A 109 -7.02 2.56 2.00
C THR A 109 -7.04 2.14 0.54
N THR A 110 -6.42 1.00 0.23
CA THR A 110 -6.34 0.45 -1.12
C THR A 110 -7.73 0.20 -1.70
N ARG A 111 -8.64 -0.32 -0.89
CA ARG A 111 -9.98 -0.70 -1.30
C ARG A 111 -10.92 0.48 -1.47
N TYR A 112 -11.05 1.30 -0.44
CA TYR A 112 -12.09 2.33 -0.40
C TYR A 112 -11.64 3.64 -1.06
N GLU A 113 -10.34 3.94 -1.04
CA GLU A 113 -9.79 5.18 -1.56
C GLU A 113 -9.24 5.01 -2.97
N TYR A 114 -8.38 4.02 -3.18
CA TYR A 114 -7.79 3.75 -4.49
C TYR A 114 -8.71 2.90 -5.39
N GLY A 115 -9.74 2.24 -4.84
CA GLY A 115 -10.60 1.35 -5.62
C GLY A 115 -9.82 0.18 -6.23
N LEU A 116 -8.74 -0.25 -5.55
CA LEU A 116 -7.91 -1.40 -5.87
C LEU A 116 -8.29 -2.56 -4.93
N GLU A 117 -7.99 -3.79 -5.31
CA GLU A 117 -8.29 -4.97 -4.50
C GLU A 117 -7.18 -6.01 -4.71
N HIS A 118 -7.02 -6.90 -3.74
CA HIS A 118 -6.16 -8.06 -3.90
C HIS A 118 -6.60 -8.90 -5.10
N ASN A 119 -5.63 -9.40 -5.86
CA ASN A 119 -5.93 -10.21 -7.03
C ASN A 119 -6.50 -11.59 -6.60
N PRO A 120 -7.75 -11.93 -6.97
CA PRO A 120 -8.41 -13.16 -6.51
C PRO A 120 -7.75 -14.44 -7.04
N THR A 121 -6.88 -14.34 -8.05
CA THR A 121 -6.10 -15.46 -8.60
C THR A 121 -5.15 -16.06 -7.56
N TYR A 122 -4.73 -15.28 -6.57
CA TYR A 122 -3.82 -15.73 -5.51
C TYR A 122 -4.62 -16.05 -4.25
N ASN A 123 -4.94 -17.33 -4.08
CA ASN A 123 -5.62 -17.88 -2.91
C ASN A 123 -6.88 -17.07 -2.50
N GLY A 124 -7.74 -16.74 -3.47
CA GLY A 124 -8.97 -15.99 -3.21
C GLY A 124 -8.76 -14.51 -2.87
N GLY A 125 -7.58 -13.95 -3.16
CA GLY A 125 -7.24 -12.57 -2.80
C GLY A 125 -6.64 -12.44 -1.40
N LEU A 126 -6.06 -13.53 -0.88
CA LEU A 126 -5.32 -13.51 0.38
C LEU A 126 -3.87 -13.06 0.15
N VAL A 127 -3.36 -12.28 1.11
CA VAL A 127 -1.93 -12.00 1.24
C VAL A 127 -1.41 -12.65 2.51
N ASP A 128 -0.49 -13.59 2.35
CA ASP A 128 0.16 -14.27 3.47
C ASP A 128 1.45 -13.54 3.83
N VAL A 129 1.70 -13.34 5.11
CA VAL A 129 2.88 -12.66 5.62
C VAL A 129 3.65 -13.59 6.53
N TYR A 130 4.95 -13.69 6.34
CA TYR A 130 5.84 -14.58 7.08
C TYR A 130 6.90 -13.76 7.80
N LEU A 131 6.79 -13.68 9.12
CA LEU A 131 7.73 -12.98 10.00
C LEU A 131 8.84 -13.94 10.41
N CYS A 132 10.03 -13.74 9.83
CA CYS A 132 11.17 -14.63 9.97
C CYS A 132 12.16 -14.10 11.02
N ASP A 133 12.63 -14.97 11.91
CA ASP A 133 13.67 -14.63 12.90
C ASP A 133 15.07 -14.57 12.28
N GLU A 134 15.23 -15.12 11.06
CA GLU A 134 16.48 -15.15 10.31
C GLU A 134 16.35 -14.48 8.94
N GLY A 135 17.49 -14.27 8.28
CA GLY A 135 17.59 -13.63 6.97
C GLY A 135 18.34 -12.31 7.04
N LYS A 136 18.52 -11.64 5.89
CA LYS A 136 19.04 -10.28 5.85
C LYS A 136 17.91 -9.32 6.18
N PRO A 137 18.09 -8.33 7.07
CA PRO A 137 17.06 -7.35 7.39
C PRO A 137 16.42 -6.74 6.15
N GLY A 138 15.09 -6.67 6.16
CA GLY A 138 14.26 -6.19 5.06
C GLY A 138 13.06 -7.09 4.79
N GLY A 139 12.36 -6.80 3.71
CA GLY A 139 11.19 -7.49 3.22
C GLY A 139 11.40 -8.08 1.83
N GLU A 140 10.49 -8.97 1.45
CA GLU A 140 10.39 -9.44 0.09
C GLU A 140 8.98 -9.97 -0.21
N GLN A 141 8.31 -9.37 -1.18
CA GLN A 141 7.09 -9.88 -1.77
C GLN A 141 7.39 -10.91 -2.86
N ARG A 142 6.61 -12.00 -2.89
CA ARG A 142 6.67 -13.03 -3.93
C ARG A 142 5.31 -13.60 -4.27
N PHE A 143 5.18 -14.03 -5.52
CA PHE A 143 4.15 -14.98 -5.93
C PHE A 143 4.74 -16.40 -5.91
N ASP A 144 4.14 -17.28 -5.11
CA ASP A 144 4.60 -18.66 -4.89
C ASP A 144 3.45 -19.66 -5.09
N VAL A 145 3.71 -20.94 -4.84
CA VAL A 145 2.70 -22.00 -4.73
C VAL A 145 2.78 -22.61 -3.33
N ASP A 146 1.64 -22.63 -2.63
CA ASP A 146 1.52 -23.29 -1.33
C ASP A 146 1.08 -24.74 -1.52
N ASP A 147 2.04 -25.66 -1.42
CA ASP A 147 1.85 -27.11 -1.56
C ASP A 147 1.21 -27.77 -0.34
N GLN A 148 1.08 -27.05 0.78
CA GLN A 148 0.39 -27.55 1.96
C GLN A 148 -1.14 -27.43 1.83
N GLN A 149 -1.63 -26.61 0.90
CA GLN A 149 -3.05 -26.53 0.58
C GLN A 149 -3.45 -27.69 -0.34
N ARG A 150 -4.70 -28.15 -0.21
CA ARG A 150 -5.26 -29.24 -1.03
C ARG A 150 -6.53 -28.75 -1.72
N PRO A 151 -6.50 -28.47 -3.04
CA PRO A 151 -5.34 -28.55 -3.94
C PRO A 151 -4.29 -27.45 -3.67
N PRO A 152 -3.04 -27.59 -4.16
CA PRO A 152 -2.05 -26.53 -4.10
C PRO A 152 -2.58 -25.23 -4.72
N ALA A 153 -2.28 -24.10 -4.08
CA ALA A 153 -2.81 -22.79 -4.48
C ALA A 153 -1.67 -21.83 -4.83
N LYS A 154 -1.88 -21.00 -5.85
CA LYS A 154 -1.04 -19.81 -6.08
C LYS A 154 -1.25 -18.86 -4.90
N VAL A 155 -0.17 -18.34 -4.34
CA VAL A 155 -0.21 -17.46 -3.17
C VAL A 155 0.54 -16.16 -3.44
N ASN A 156 0.05 -15.06 -2.85
CA ASN A 156 0.74 -13.79 -2.77
C ASN A 156 1.32 -13.68 -1.35
N THR A 157 2.63 -13.65 -1.26
CA THR A 157 3.36 -13.78 0.00
C THR A 157 4.25 -12.56 0.23
N ILE A 158 4.34 -12.12 1.48
CA ILE A 158 5.30 -11.14 1.95
C ILE A 158 6.15 -11.84 3.01
N TYR A 159 7.46 -11.74 2.91
CA TYR A 159 8.38 -12.16 3.94
C TYR A 159 8.99 -10.92 4.58
N ILE A 160 9.08 -10.87 5.90
CA ILE A 160 9.83 -9.84 6.63
C ILE A 160 10.87 -10.56 7.47
N TYR A 161 12.14 -10.23 7.27
CA TYR A 161 13.28 -10.94 7.81
C TYR A 161 13.89 -10.24 9.02
N ASP A 162 14.62 -11.03 9.80
CA ASP A 162 15.35 -10.57 10.98
C ASP A 162 14.49 -9.70 11.91
N ILE A 163 13.28 -10.21 12.19
CA ILE A 163 12.29 -9.55 13.05
C ILE A 163 12.86 -9.17 14.42
N PRO A 164 13.77 -9.94 15.06
CA PRO A 164 14.40 -9.52 16.30
C PRO A 164 15.21 -8.22 16.19
N SER A 165 15.89 -7.98 15.06
CA SER A 165 16.63 -6.74 14.79
C SER A 165 15.72 -5.59 14.35
N PHE A 166 14.53 -5.91 13.86
CA PHE A 166 13.58 -4.92 13.40
C PHE A 166 12.99 -4.22 14.63
N THR A 167 13.48 -3.04 14.99
CA THR A 167 13.03 -2.32 16.20
C THR A 167 12.64 -0.88 15.97
N ASP A 168 13.00 -0.27 14.84
CA ASP A 168 12.58 1.10 14.51
C ASP A 168 11.16 1.10 13.89
N PRO A 169 10.15 1.67 14.57
CA PRO A 169 8.77 1.70 14.07
C PRO A 169 8.61 2.37 12.71
N ILE A 170 9.46 3.34 12.36
CA ILE A 170 9.37 4.03 11.06
C ILE A 170 9.85 3.11 9.96
N GLU A 171 10.99 2.44 10.15
CA GLU A 171 11.50 1.47 9.17
C GLU A 171 10.56 0.25 9.08
N MET A 172 9.95 -0.18 10.19
CA MET A 172 8.88 -1.18 10.18
C MET A 172 7.71 -0.79 9.29
N ALA A 173 7.18 0.41 9.50
CA ALA A 173 6.06 0.89 8.72
C ALA A 173 6.45 1.04 7.24
N ARG A 174 7.68 1.50 6.97
CA ARG A 174 8.22 1.65 5.63
C ARG A 174 8.28 0.30 4.91
N GLU A 175 8.87 -0.71 5.53
CA GLU A 175 9.03 -2.03 4.92
C GLU A 175 7.69 -2.74 4.72
N VAL A 176 6.79 -2.70 5.70
CA VAL A 176 5.43 -3.27 5.56
C VAL A 176 4.69 -2.60 4.40
N ALA A 177 4.76 -1.27 4.28
CA ALA A 177 4.14 -0.54 3.18
C ALA A 177 4.83 -0.78 1.83
N HIS A 178 6.15 -0.98 1.81
CA HIS A 178 6.93 -1.31 0.62
C HIS A 178 6.49 -2.66 0.05
N GLU A 179 6.53 -3.71 0.87
CA GLU A 179 6.15 -5.06 0.41
C GLU A 179 4.66 -5.16 0.08
N TYR A 180 3.81 -4.47 0.83
CA TYR A 180 2.40 -4.39 0.47
C TYR A 180 2.17 -3.64 -0.85
N GLY A 181 2.97 -2.61 -1.13
CA GLY A 181 3.00 -1.92 -2.42
C GLY A 181 3.26 -2.87 -3.59
N HIS A 182 4.26 -3.75 -3.48
CA HIS A 182 4.48 -4.82 -4.46
C HIS A 182 3.27 -5.75 -4.61
N ALA A 183 2.60 -6.07 -3.50
CA ALA A 183 1.50 -7.01 -3.47
C ALA A 183 0.22 -6.49 -4.17
N VAL A 184 -0.03 -5.17 -4.19
CA VAL A 184 -1.34 -4.62 -4.59
C VAL A 184 -1.31 -3.46 -5.59
N LEU A 185 -0.24 -2.67 -5.63
CA LEU A 185 -0.16 -1.55 -6.56
C LEU A 185 0.26 -2.03 -7.95
N PRO A 186 -0.35 -1.52 -9.03
CA PRO A 186 0.07 -1.86 -10.39
C PRO A 186 1.58 -1.65 -10.57
N PRO A 187 2.33 -2.68 -11.04
CA PRO A 187 3.77 -2.55 -11.20
C PRO A 187 4.09 -1.58 -12.33
N VAL A 188 5.14 -0.79 -12.14
CA VAL A 188 5.73 0.06 -13.18
C VAL A 188 7.22 -0.27 -13.26
N GLY A 189 7.63 -0.77 -14.41
CA GLY A 189 8.99 -1.24 -14.65
C GLY A 189 9.85 -0.26 -15.44
N GLY A 190 11.00 -0.74 -15.90
CA GLY A 190 11.98 0.05 -16.67
C GLY A 190 13.14 0.59 -15.84
N PHE A 191 13.24 0.18 -14.58
CA PHE A 191 14.31 0.58 -13.66
C PHE A 191 15.33 -0.55 -13.50
N LYS A 192 16.53 -0.19 -13.05
CA LYS A 192 17.62 -1.09 -12.62
C LYS A 192 18.05 -0.83 -11.18
N GLN A 193 17.69 0.33 -10.65
CA GLN A 193 18.01 0.76 -9.31
C GLN A 193 16.91 1.68 -8.78
N PRO A 194 16.65 1.64 -7.47
CA PRO A 194 17.08 0.62 -6.49
C PRO A 194 16.50 -0.78 -6.72
N GLU A 195 15.37 -0.89 -7.43
CA GLU A 195 14.69 -2.15 -7.78
C GLU A 195 14.11 -2.06 -9.21
N ASP A 196 13.72 -3.18 -9.79
CA ASP A 196 13.20 -3.23 -11.18
C ASP A 196 11.78 -2.65 -11.30
N TRP A 197 11.00 -2.71 -10.21
CA TRP A 197 9.59 -2.33 -10.17
C TRP A 197 9.34 -1.27 -9.10
N ALA A 198 8.88 -0.09 -9.48
CA ALA A 198 8.75 1.03 -8.55
C ALA A 198 7.56 0.95 -7.57
N ASN A 199 6.73 -0.09 -7.65
CA ASN A 199 5.50 -0.18 -6.85
C ASN A 199 5.76 -0.43 -5.36
N GLY A 200 6.92 -0.97 -4.98
CA GLY A 200 7.35 -1.04 -3.59
C GLY A 200 7.66 0.35 -3.03
N TYR A 201 8.61 1.06 -3.66
CA TYR A 201 8.94 2.44 -3.27
C TYR A 201 7.79 3.44 -3.40
N LEU A 202 6.83 3.19 -4.30
CA LEU A 202 5.61 3.99 -4.37
C LEU A 202 4.70 3.69 -3.18
N GLY A 203 4.53 2.42 -2.82
CA GLY A 203 3.74 1.96 -1.67
C GLY A 203 4.17 2.66 -0.38
N GLU A 204 5.43 2.55 0.01
CA GLU A 204 5.91 3.22 1.23
C GLU A 204 5.66 4.72 1.23
N LYS A 205 5.92 5.43 0.11
CA LYS A 205 5.79 6.89 0.07
C LYS A 205 4.33 7.33 0.08
N ILE A 206 3.47 6.67 -0.68
CA ILE A 206 2.08 7.06 -0.83
C ILE A 206 1.30 6.77 0.46
N TYR A 207 1.48 5.58 1.04
CA TYR A 207 0.79 5.19 2.27
C TYR A 207 1.30 5.97 3.47
N LEU A 208 2.62 6.11 3.66
CA LEU A 208 3.16 6.84 4.82
C LEU A 208 2.86 8.34 4.75
N ARG A 209 2.90 8.97 3.57
CA ARG A 209 2.44 10.36 3.41
C ARG A 209 0.97 10.50 3.82
N ARG A 210 0.12 9.58 3.36
CA ARG A 210 -1.30 9.60 3.71
C ARG A 210 -1.48 9.42 5.22
N TYR A 211 -0.84 8.44 5.83
CA TYR A 211 -1.00 8.15 7.26
C TYR A 211 -0.43 9.23 8.16
N SER A 212 0.64 9.91 7.73
CA SER A 212 1.10 11.13 8.40
C SER A 212 0.00 12.19 8.46
N ARG A 213 -0.73 12.42 7.35
CA ARG A 213 -1.86 13.37 7.29
C ARG A 213 -3.07 12.89 8.10
N GLU A 214 -3.40 11.60 8.04
CA GLU A 214 -4.51 11.02 8.81
C GLU A 214 -4.26 11.09 10.32
N ILE A 215 -3.02 10.84 10.76
CA ILE A 215 -2.61 11.01 12.17
C ILE A 215 -2.70 12.49 12.57
N ALA A 216 -2.19 13.40 11.75
CA ALA A 216 -2.28 14.84 12.01
C ALA A 216 -3.74 15.33 12.09
N ALA A 217 -4.64 14.69 11.35
CA ALA A 217 -6.08 14.95 11.38
C ALA A 217 -6.83 14.19 12.48
N GLY A 218 -6.16 13.40 13.31
CA GLY A 218 -6.76 12.61 14.38
C GLY A 218 -7.62 11.43 13.91
N ARG A 219 -7.47 11.00 12.65
CA ARG A 219 -8.24 9.90 12.04
C ARG A 219 -7.54 8.54 12.11
N LEU A 220 -6.24 8.53 12.38
CA LEU A 220 -5.43 7.35 12.66
C LEU A 220 -4.51 7.62 13.86
N TRP A 221 -3.98 6.55 14.47
CA TRP A 221 -3.06 6.65 15.61
C TRP A 221 -1.76 5.89 15.36
N SER A 222 -0.70 6.17 16.14
CA SER A 222 0.60 5.51 15.99
C SER A 222 0.55 3.98 15.91
N PRO A 223 -0.27 3.26 16.71
CA PRO A 223 -0.37 1.80 16.57
C PRO A 223 -0.87 1.32 15.21
N ASP A 224 -1.62 2.14 14.46
CA ASP A 224 -2.06 1.82 13.09
C ASP A 224 -0.90 1.85 12.07
N VAL A 225 0.26 2.37 12.47
CA VAL A 225 1.45 2.57 11.64
C VAL A 225 2.68 2.03 12.38
N MET A 226 2.61 0.77 12.84
CA MET A 226 3.69 0.08 13.56
C MET A 226 4.16 0.73 14.87
N GLY A 227 3.39 1.67 15.43
CA GLY A 227 3.81 2.46 16.59
C GLY A 227 4.70 3.65 16.23
N ALA A 228 4.74 4.06 14.96
CA ALA A 228 5.50 5.22 14.49
C ALA A 228 5.16 6.50 15.26
N ASP A 229 6.19 7.18 15.75
CA ASP A 229 6.04 8.52 16.33
C ASP A 229 5.54 9.49 15.25
N PRO A 230 4.48 10.28 15.51
CA PRO A 230 3.92 11.18 14.51
C PRO A 230 4.91 12.21 13.98
N GLY A 231 5.79 12.74 14.85
CA GLY A 231 6.81 13.72 14.48
C GLY A 231 7.89 13.11 13.57
N LYS A 232 8.37 11.91 13.91
CA LYS A 232 9.32 11.16 13.08
C LYS A 232 8.71 10.75 11.73
N LEU A 233 7.44 10.36 11.71
CA LEU A 233 6.73 10.03 10.47
C LEU A 233 6.60 11.26 9.56
N ALA A 234 6.20 12.40 10.12
CA ALA A 234 6.14 13.66 9.38
C ALA A 234 7.53 14.08 8.86
N ALA A 235 8.59 13.93 9.66
CA ALA A 235 9.96 14.22 9.24
C ALA A 235 10.44 13.27 8.13
N TRP A 236 10.07 11.99 8.19
CA TRP A 236 10.36 11.03 7.13
C TRP A 236 9.67 11.42 5.82
N VAL A 237 8.40 11.84 5.86
CA VAL A 237 7.66 12.32 4.69
C VAL A 237 8.32 13.57 4.10
N ALA A 238 8.66 14.54 4.95
CA ALA A 238 9.34 15.77 4.54
C ALA A 238 10.71 15.51 3.89
N LYS A 239 11.41 14.45 4.31
CA LYS A 239 12.71 14.07 3.77
C LYS A 239 12.60 13.24 2.48
N ASN A 240 11.66 12.31 2.40
CA ASN A 240 11.67 11.24 1.39
C ASN A 240 10.56 11.35 0.34
N VAL A 241 9.50 12.12 0.61
CA VAL A 241 8.32 12.23 -0.27
C VAL A 241 8.18 13.64 -0.83
N ASP A 242 8.34 14.65 0.03
CA ASP A 242 8.16 16.05 -0.37
C ASP A 242 9.11 16.48 -1.48
N PRO A 243 10.43 16.17 -1.45
CA PRO A 243 11.34 16.63 -2.49
C PRO A 243 11.03 16.09 -3.88
N VAL A 244 10.62 14.82 -3.99
CA VAL A 244 10.27 14.22 -5.30
C VAL A 244 8.93 14.75 -5.81
N THR A 245 7.98 15.03 -4.91
CA THR A 245 6.70 15.64 -5.30
C THR A 245 6.87 17.10 -5.71
N ASP A 246 7.60 17.88 -4.92
CA ASP A 246 7.91 19.30 -5.18
C ASP A 246 8.64 19.48 -6.50
N ALA A 247 9.53 18.54 -6.86
CA ALA A 247 10.23 18.56 -8.14
C ALA A 247 9.25 18.59 -9.32
N VAL A 248 8.19 17.77 -9.28
CA VAL A 248 7.16 17.75 -10.33
C VAL A 248 6.21 18.93 -10.19
N ALA A 249 5.70 19.20 -8.99
CA ALA A 249 4.76 20.28 -8.76
C ALA A 249 5.33 21.65 -9.16
N LEU A 250 6.60 21.94 -8.86
CA LEU A 250 7.19 23.27 -9.09
C LEU A 250 7.93 23.40 -10.44
N ARG A 251 8.47 22.29 -10.97
CA ARG A 251 9.36 22.30 -12.15
C ARG A 251 8.83 21.47 -13.33
N GLY A 252 7.75 20.73 -13.14
CA GLY A 252 7.18 19.82 -14.13
C GLY A 252 7.91 18.48 -14.20
N PRO A 253 7.39 17.51 -14.98
CA PRO A 253 8.00 16.20 -15.12
C PRO A 253 9.35 16.26 -15.84
N ARG A 254 10.32 15.48 -15.35
CA ARG A 254 11.66 15.33 -15.94
C ARG A 254 11.68 14.23 -16.98
N MET A 255 11.09 14.52 -18.15
CA MET A 255 10.97 13.58 -19.27
C MET A 255 12.33 13.05 -19.77
N ASP A 256 13.40 13.80 -19.57
CA ASP A 256 14.77 13.37 -19.85
C ASP A 256 15.23 12.24 -18.91
N LEU A 257 14.87 12.32 -17.62
CA LEU A 257 15.24 11.31 -16.63
C LEU A 257 14.38 10.04 -16.76
N LEU A 258 13.10 10.17 -17.09
CA LEU A 258 12.17 9.04 -17.26
C LEU A 258 12.58 8.09 -18.40
N LYS A 259 13.41 8.55 -19.34
CA LYS A 259 13.98 7.73 -20.41
C LYS A 259 15.20 6.92 -19.98
N THR A 260 15.66 7.09 -18.73
CA THR A 260 16.77 6.35 -18.15
C THR A 260 16.25 5.26 -17.21
N SER A 261 17.12 4.41 -16.69
CA SER A 261 16.74 3.28 -15.81
C SER A 261 17.35 3.34 -14.40
N GLY A 262 18.08 4.41 -14.07
CA GLY A 262 18.69 4.55 -12.75
C GLY A 262 17.74 5.09 -11.68
N LYS A 263 18.25 5.23 -10.45
CA LYS A 263 17.51 5.82 -9.32
C LYS A 263 16.85 7.17 -9.66
N ALA A 264 17.53 8.03 -10.42
CA ALA A 264 16.98 9.32 -10.82
C ALA A 264 15.73 9.20 -11.71
N SER A 265 15.62 8.14 -12.51
CA SER A 265 14.41 7.82 -13.27
C SER A 265 13.28 7.40 -12.34
N MET A 266 13.58 6.52 -11.38
CA MET A 266 12.60 6.09 -10.38
C MET A 266 12.11 7.27 -9.54
N ASP A 267 13.00 8.13 -9.06
CA ASP A 267 12.63 9.34 -8.30
C ASP A 267 11.73 10.27 -9.15
N ALA A 268 12.02 10.43 -10.45
CA ALA A 268 11.20 11.22 -11.36
C ALA A 268 9.80 10.61 -11.55
N TYR A 269 9.71 9.28 -11.70
CA TYR A 269 8.44 8.56 -11.77
C TYR A 269 7.63 8.71 -10.48
N LEU A 270 8.26 8.45 -9.33
CA LEU A 270 7.63 8.57 -8.02
C LEU A 270 7.08 9.98 -7.82
N GLY A 271 7.84 11.01 -8.21
CA GLY A 271 7.37 12.40 -8.18
C GLY A 271 6.07 12.62 -8.96
N VAL A 272 5.94 12.04 -10.16
CA VAL A 272 4.71 12.16 -10.97
C VAL A 272 3.55 11.43 -10.32
N ALA A 273 3.75 10.18 -9.89
CA ALA A 273 2.72 9.37 -9.26
C ALA A 273 2.21 9.98 -7.94
N LEU A 274 3.14 10.44 -7.10
CA LEU A 274 2.83 11.11 -5.83
C LEU A 274 2.17 12.46 -6.05
N TRP A 275 2.54 13.20 -7.10
CA TRP A 275 1.87 14.46 -7.43
C TRP A 275 0.46 14.23 -7.97
N MET A 276 0.25 13.19 -8.77
CA MET A 276 -1.07 12.78 -9.22
C MET A 276 -2.00 12.48 -8.05
N GLU A 277 -1.55 11.70 -7.07
CA GLU A 277 -2.38 11.41 -5.90
C GLU A 277 -2.67 12.66 -5.06
N GLU A 278 -1.71 13.57 -4.92
CA GLU A 278 -1.88 14.75 -4.07
C GLU A 278 -2.75 15.83 -4.71
N ALA A 279 -2.64 16.05 -6.02
CA ALA A 279 -3.41 17.09 -6.73
C ALA A 279 -4.79 16.60 -7.17
N TYR A 280 -4.90 15.35 -7.65
CA TYR A 280 -6.12 14.80 -8.25
C TYR A 280 -6.84 13.78 -7.37
N GLY A 281 -6.21 13.39 -6.26
CA GLY A 281 -6.76 12.42 -5.33
C GLY A 281 -6.53 10.96 -5.72
N ALA A 282 -6.84 10.10 -4.75
CA ALA A 282 -6.61 8.67 -4.76
C ALA A 282 -7.17 7.96 -6.01
N ARG A 283 -8.41 8.24 -6.41
CA ARG A 283 -9.08 7.53 -7.50
C ARG A 283 -8.46 7.81 -8.87
N LEU A 284 -8.12 9.07 -9.15
CA LEU A 284 -7.54 9.41 -10.45
C LEU A 284 -6.10 8.92 -10.57
N PHE A 285 -5.33 8.99 -9.49
CA PHE A 285 -4.03 8.31 -9.40
C PHE A 285 -4.17 6.82 -9.70
N ALA A 286 -5.06 6.11 -8.99
CA ALA A 286 -5.25 4.68 -9.18
C ALA A 286 -5.72 4.33 -10.61
N ARG A 287 -6.56 5.19 -11.21
CA ARG A 287 -6.96 5.07 -12.62
C ARG A 287 -5.76 5.17 -13.56
N SER A 288 -4.87 6.14 -13.36
CA SER A 288 -3.63 6.27 -14.17
C SER A 288 -2.73 5.04 -14.03
N ALA A 289 -2.58 4.49 -12.83
CA ALA A 289 -1.78 3.29 -12.59
C ALA A 289 -2.38 2.05 -13.25
N LYS A 290 -3.72 1.89 -13.23
CA LYS A 290 -4.41 0.80 -13.91
C LYS A 290 -4.27 0.87 -15.43
N LEU A 291 -4.40 2.07 -16.01
CA LEU A 291 -4.26 2.28 -17.45
C LEU A 291 -2.87 1.92 -17.98
N ASN A 292 -1.83 2.03 -17.14
CA ASN A 292 -0.48 1.64 -17.52
C ASN A 292 -0.34 0.13 -17.76
N GLY A 293 -1.19 -0.72 -17.16
CA GLY A 293 -1.28 -2.14 -17.52
C GLY A 293 0.02 -2.94 -17.40
N MET A 294 0.89 -2.60 -16.44
CA MET A 294 2.24 -3.18 -16.27
C MET A 294 3.28 -2.78 -17.34
N ALA A 295 3.04 -1.68 -18.06
CA ALA A 295 4.02 -1.06 -18.95
C ALA A 295 5.14 -0.33 -18.19
N ASP A 296 6.17 0.09 -18.92
CA ASP A 296 7.29 0.84 -18.36
C ASP A 296 6.92 2.28 -17.98
N VAL A 297 7.87 2.97 -17.35
CA VAL A 297 7.77 4.37 -16.93
C VAL A 297 7.37 5.35 -18.04
N THR A 298 7.67 5.05 -19.32
CA THR A 298 7.29 5.92 -20.43
C THR A 298 5.79 5.81 -20.69
N GLY A 299 5.25 4.59 -20.67
CA GLY A 299 3.81 4.34 -20.79
C GLY A 299 2.99 4.96 -19.65
N TYR A 300 3.58 5.12 -18.46
CA TYR A 300 2.89 5.73 -17.33
C TYR A 300 2.53 7.20 -17.59
N MET A 301 3.38 7.94 -18.31
CA MET A 301 3.11 9.34 -18.62
C MET A 301 1.92 9.50 -19.56
N GLU A 302 1.75 8.58 -20.51
CA GLU A 302 0.57 8.54 -21.38
C GLU A 302 -0.68 8.16 -20.58
N SER A 303 -0.54 7.21 -19.65
CA SER A 303 -1.61 6.76 -18.76
C SER A 303 -2.13 7.87 -17.84
N VAL A 304 -1.24 8.77 -17.38
CA VAL A 304 -1.61 9.99 -16.65
C VAL A 304 -2.49 10.90 -17.51
N GLN A 305 -2.12 11.11 -18.78
CA GLN A 305 -2.90 11.95 -19.70
C GLN A 305 -4.27 11.35 -19.96
N LEU A 306 -4.31 10.04 -20.23
CA LEU A 306 -5.56 9.31 -20.46
C LEU A 306 -6.48 9.42 -19.24
N ALA A 307 -5.98 9.15 -18.04
CA ALA A 307 -6.76 9.26 -16.81
C ALA A 307 -7.35 10.67 -16.61
N VAL A 308 -6.56 11.72 -16.83
CA VAL A 308 -7.03 13.11 -16.69
C VAL A 308 -8.03 13.50 -17.79
N SER A 309 -7.96 12.86 -18.95
CA SER A 309 -8.88 13.15 -20.07
C SER A 309 -10.25 12.46 -19.96
N GLU A 310 -10.40 11.45 -19.10
CA GLU A 310 -11.64 10.67 -18.98
C GLU A 310 -12.82 11.47 -18.40
N PRO A 311 -12.68 12.23 -17.29
CA PRO A 311 -13.80 12.99 -16.74
C PRO A 311 -13.97 14.32 -17.47
N ASP A 312 -15.19 14.69 -17.85
CA ASP A 312 -15.48 15.98 -18.51
C ASP A 312 -15.01 17.19 -17.68
N ARG A 313 -15.09 17.06 -16.35
CA ARG A 313 -14.74 18.11 -15.39
C ARG A 313 -14.04 17.51 -14.18
N ILE A 314 -12.90 18.07 -13.82
CA ILE A 314 -12.14 17.68 -12.62
C ILE A 314 -11.90 18.92 -11.77
N GLU A 315 -12.28 18.87 -10.50
CA GLU A 315 -11.82 19.84 -9.51
C GLU A 315 -10.51 19.37 -8.89
N VAL A 316 -9.49 20.22 -8.93
CA VAL A 316 -8.16 19.96 -8.38
C VAL A 316 -7.97 20.87 -7.18
N THR A 317 -7.83 20.27 -6.00
CA THR A 317 -7.50 21.01 -4.78
C THR A 317 -6.02 21.37 -4.78
N ILE A 318 -5.69 22.63 -4.53
CA ILE A 318 -4.31 23.08 -4.41
C ILE A 318 -3.84 22.82 -2.97
N PRO A 319 -2.85 21.94 -2.75
CA PRO A 319 -2.38 21.67 -1.39
C PRO A 319 -1.84 22.94 -0.75
N ALA A 320 -2.11 23.13 0.55
CA ALA A 320 -1.77 24.36 1.27
C ALA A 320 -0.29 24.76 1.14
N ARG A 321 0.62 23.79 1.06
CA ARG A 321 2.07 24.02 0.86
C ARG A 321 2.45 24.68 -0.48
N TYR A 322 1.54 24.69 -1.43
CA TYR A 322 1.67 25.34 -2.73
C TYR A 322 0.82 26.61 -2.87
N SER A 323 0.15 27.05 -1.80
CA SER A 323 -0.61 28.30 -1.80
C SER A 323 0.25 29.48 -2.28
N GLY A 324 -0.25 30.24 -3.24
CA GLY A 324 0.45 31.37 -3.86
C GLY A 324 1.60 31.01 -4.80
N LYS A 325 1.95 29.73 -4.98
CA LYS A 325 3.03 29.30 -5.87
C LYS A 325 2.49 28.91 -7.25
N ALA A 326 3.30 29.15 -8.28
CA ALA A 326 3.05 28.58 -9.60
C ALA A 326 3.38 27.08 -9.60
N ILE A 327 2.46 26.25 -10.10
CA ILE A 327 2.56 24.79 -10.11
C ILE A 327 2.28 24.19 -11.48
N TYR A 328 2.81 23.00 -11.73
CA TYR A 328 2.54 22.20 -12.92
C TYR A 328 1.42 21.20 -12.67
N LEU A 329 0.50 21.08 -13.61
CA LEU A 329 -0.57 20.10 -13.61
C LEU A 329 -0.61 19.34 -14.95
N PRO A 330 -0.79 18.00 -14.94
CA PRO A 330 -1.14 17.26 -16.14
C PRO A 330 -2.59 17.61 -16.51
N VAL A 331 -2.79 18.20 -17.69
CA VAL A 331 -4.13 18.61 -18.15
C VAL A 331 -4.44 18.11 -19.55
N GLY A 332 -3.50 17.45 -20.22
CA GLY A 332 -3.65 17.05 -21.62
C GLY A 332 -3.99 18.26 -22.49
N LYS A 333 -5.11 18.17 -23.23
CA LYS A 333 -5.64 19.25 -24.08
C LYS A 333 -6.71 20.10 -23.38
N ALA A 334 -7.01 19.82 -22.13
CA ALA A 334 -8.09 20.46 -21.38
C ALA A 334 -7.84 21.97 -21.15
N LYS A 335 -8.95 22.68 -20.92
CA LYS A 335 -8.96 24.07 -20.44
C LYS A 335 -8.81 24.07 -18.92
N VAL A 336 -8.06 25.04 -18.38
CA VAL A 336 -7.96 25.28 -16.93
C VAL A 336 -8.73 26.54 -16.56
N GLU A 337 -9.56 26.46 -15.53
CA GLU A 337 -10.34 27.55 -14.94
C GLU A 337 -9.90 27.77 -13.48
N GLY A 338 -10.08 28.99 -12.95
CA GLY A 338 -9.64 29.33 -11.59
C GLY A 338 -8.14 29.60 -11.43
N ALA A 339 -7.39 29.67 -12.54
CA ALA A 339 -5.96 29.96 -12.55
C ALA A 339 -5.56 30.81 -13.76
N GLU A 340 -4.40 31.45 -13.67
CA GLU A 340 -3.69 31.99 -14.84
C GLU A 340 -2.77 30.91 -15.42
N VAL A 341 -2.81 30.72 -16.74
CA VAL A 341 -1.91 29.78 -17.44
C VAL A 341 -0.63 30.51 -17.82
N LEU A 342 0.48 30.11 -17.19
CA LEU A 342 1.79 30.73 -17.39
C LEU A 342 2.58 30.07 -18.53
N LEU A 343 2.46 28.75 -18.66
CA LEU A 343 3.17 27.97 -19.67
C LEU A 343 2.41 26.69 -19.98
N ARG A 344 2.34 26.30 -21.25
CA ARG A 344 1.89 24.97 -21.69
C ARG A 344 3.04 24.27 -22.38
N LYS A 345 3.40 23.07 -21.90
CA LYS A 345 4.41 22.20 -22.50
C LYS A 345 3.85 20.80 -22.58
N ASP A 346 3.61 20.33 -23.80
CA ASP A 346 2.97 19.05 -24.08
C ASP A 346 1.63 18.92 -23.33
N SER A 347 1.44 17.85 -22.56
CA SER A 347 0.24 17.60 -21.76
C SER A 347 0.25 18.27 -20.39
N TRP A 348 1.25 19.09 -20.08
CA TRP A 348 1.45 19.72 -18.78
C TRP A 348 1.33 21.23 -18.88
N VAL A 349 0.70 21.83 -17.89
CA VAL A 349 0.50 23.27 -17.82
C VAL A 349 1.02 23.79 -16.50
N LYS A 350 1.86 24.82 -16.56
CA LYS A 350 2.22 25.64 -15.41
C LYS A 350 1.15 26.70 -15.20
N ILE A 351 0.57 26.73 -14.02
CA ILE A 351 -0.49 27.64 -13.64
C ILE A 351 -0.11 28.45 -12.41
N GLN A 352 -0.68 29.65 -12.28
CA GLN A 352 -0.77 30.39 -11.02
C GLN A 352 -2.21 30.28 -10.51
N PRO A 353 -2.49 29.45 -9.49
CA PRO A 353 -3.83 29.33 -8.93
C PRO A 353 -4.30 30.67 -8.35
N LYS A 354 -5.57 31.02 -8.56
CA LYS A 354 -6.19 32.22 -7.96
C LYS A 354 -6.81 31.95 -6.59
N GLY A 355 -6.93 30.67 -6.21
CA GLY A 355 -7.51 30.23 -4.95
C GLY A 355 -7.07 28.82 -4.57
N GLY A 356 -7.78 28.19 -3.62
CA GLY A 356 -7.49 26.86 -3.11
C GLY A 356 -7.90 25.69 -4.01
N SER A 357 -8.58 25.95 -5.13
CA SER A 357 -8.89 24.94 -6.13
C SER A 357 -8.89 25.53 -7.55
N VAL A 358 -8.69 24.64 -8.54
CA VAL A 358 -8.78 24.94 -9.97
C VAL A 358 -9.64 23.87 -10.63
N VAL A 359 -10.20 24.20 -11.80
CA VAL A 359 -11.05 23.25 -12.54
C VAL A 359 -10.42 22.95 -13.89
N ILE A 360 -10.34 21.67 -14.23
CA ILE A 360 -9.93 21.18 -15.54
C ILE A 360 -11.18 20.75 -16.30
N VAL A 361 -11.36 21.24 -17.52
CA VAL A 361 -12.51 20.96 -18.38
C VAL A 361 -12.03 20.31 -19.68
N ASN A 362 -12.35 19.03 -19.85
CA ASN A 362 -12.15 18.29 -21.09
C ASN A 362 -13.29 18.63 -22.07
N ARG A 363 -13.01 18.64 -23.37
CA ARG A 363 -13.96 18.95 -24.45
C ARG A 363 -13.94 17.89 -25.50
#